data_AF-A0A7X7GPK9-F1
#
_entry.id   AF-A0A7X7GPK9-F1
#
_cell.length_a   1.000
_cell.length_b   1.000
_cell.length_c   1.000
_cell.angle_alpha   90.00
_cell.angle_beta   90.00
_cell.angle_gamma   90.00
#
_symmetry.space_group_name_H-M   'P 1'
#
loop_
_entity.id
_entity.type
_entity.pdbx_description
1 polymer ?
#
loop_
_entity_poly.entity_id
_entity_poly.type
_entity_poly.pdbx_seq_one_letter_code
_entity_poly.pdbx_strand_id
1 'polypeptide(L)'
;MTPTIPAHARSPRGHGAALLACLLASAGGALLLLACAGSDGDAAARDLVPCDVAQVLERYCLRCHSDPPDHFAPFPLTTWERMQEETFAGSGVPLWQAMADSIERGFMPPLAFALDPPVEPLPEADAELLLTWLHAGAPQGDACSR
;
A
#
# COMPACT_ATOMS: atom_id res chain seq x y z
N MET A 1 18.37 -25.05 -38.17
CA MET A 1 19.42 -24.07 -37.83
C MET A 1 18.82 -23.12 -36.81
N THR A 2 19.10 -23.37 -35.53
CA THR A 2 18.55 -22.68 -34.36
C THR A 2 19.68 -21.92 -33.68
N PRO A 3 19.52 -20.63 -33.36
CA PRO A 3 20.57 -19.86 -32.68
C PRO A 3 20.63 -20.19 -31.18
N THR A 4 21.83 -20.51 -30.71
CA THR A 4 22.17 -20.72 -29.30
C THR A 4 22.28 -19.39 -28.56
N ILE A 5 21.48 -19.19 -27.51
CA ILE A 5 21.52 -18.03 -26.61
C ILE A 5 22.56 -18.30 -25.50
N PRO A 6 23.52 -17.38 -25.23
CA PRO A 6 24.49 -17.56 -24.15
C PRO A 6 23.89 -17.32 -22.76
N ALA A 7 24.30 -18.16 -21.81
CA ALA A 7 23.97 -18.08 -20.40
C ALA A 7 24.62 -16.86 -19.75
N HIS A 8 23.81 -15.95 -19.19
CA HIS A 8 24.30 -14.86 -18.37
C HIS A 8 24.64 -15.35 -16.96
N ALA A 9 25.89 -15.10 -16.58
CA ALA A 9 26.52 -15.48 -15.33
C ALA A 9 25.88 -14.80 -14.12
N ARG A 10 25.78 -15.57 -13.05
CA ARG A 10 25.30 -15.20 -11.72
C ARG A 10 26.36 -14.33 -11.03
N SER A 11 26.04 -13.07 -10.75
CA SER A 11 26.95 -12.13 -10.09
C SER A 11 27.00 -12.38 -8.56
N PRO A 12 28.20 -12.43 -7.93
CA PRO A 12 28.35 -12.65 -6.51
C PRO A 12 28.18 -11.37 -5.66
N ARG A 13 27.69 -11.61 -4.44
CA ARG A 13 27.49 -10.68 -3.32
C ARG A 13 28.75 -9.87 -3.01
N GLY A 14 28.65 -8.55 -3.09
CA GLY A 14 29.61 -7.61 -2.50
C GLY A 14 29.09 -7.11 -1.16
N HIS A 15 29.51 -7.73 -0.07
CA HIS A 15 29.36 -7.18 1.28
C HIS A 15 30.38 -6.05 1.45
N GLY A 16 29.93 -4.81 1.22
CA GLY A 16 30.70 -3.61 1.57
C GLY A 16 30.73 -3.45 3.08
N ALA A 17 31.85 -3.85 3.67
CA ALA A 17 32.19 -3.65 5.07
C ALA A 17 32.22 -2.14 5.40
N ALA A 18 31.20 -1.64 6.11
CA ALA A 18 31.30 -0.38 6.83
C ALA A 18 31.91 -0.68 8.20
N LEU A 19 33.22 -0.44 8.28
CA LEU A 19 34.06 -0.60 9.47
C LEU A 19 33.51 0.27 10.61
N LEU A 20 33.16 -0.41 11.70
CA LEU A 20 32.85 0.18 13.00
C LEU A 20 34.14 0.73 13.60
N ALA A 21 34.35 2.04 13.51
CA ALA A 21 35.42 2.75 14.20
C ALA A 21 34.81 3.72 15.22
N CYS A 22 34.50 3.23 16.41
CA CYS A 22 34.20 4.06 17.58
C CYS A 22 35.41 4.01 18.52
N LEU A 23 36.29 5.00 18.42
CA LEU A 23 37.34 5.28 19.38
C LEU A 23 37.36 6.79 19.65
N LEU A 24 36.98 7.13 20.88
CA LEU A 24 37.55 8.13 21.79
C LEU A 24 36.47 8.95 22.51
N ALA A 25 36.46 8.77 23.83
CA ALA A 25 35.79 9.62 24.79
C ALA A 25 36.46 11.01 24.85
N SER A 26 35.66 12.08 24.92
CA SER A 26 35.90 13.21 25.83
C SER A 26 34.69 14.15 25.84
N ALA A 27 34.50 14.78 27.00
CA ALA A 27 33.34 15.55 27.40
C ALA A 27 33.11 16.82 26.57
N GLY A 28 31.84 17.22 26.45
CA GLY A 28 31.44 18.53 25.92
C GLY A 28 30.25 18.40 24.99
N GLY A 29 29.13 19.03 25.35
CA GLY A 29 27.85 18.83 24.69
C GLY A 29 27.75 19.42 23.28
N ALA A 30 26.94 18.77 22.46
CA ALA A 30 26.02 19.40 21.52
C ALA A 30 25.10 18.29 20.98
N LEU A 31 23.81 18.54 21.15
CA LEU A 31 22.68 17.77 20.66
C LEU A 31 22.79 17.59 19.13
N LEU A 32 23.09 16.39 18.64
CA LEU A 32 22.86 16.04 17.23
C LEU A 32 21.82 14.93 17.16
N LEU A 33 20.59 15.36 16.89
CA LEU A 33 19.45 14.52 16.51
C LEU A 33 19.77 13.86 15.18
N LEU A 34 20.04 12.56 15.20
CA LEU A 34 20.04 11.74 13.98
C LEU A 34 18.57 11.41 13.66
N ALA A 35 17.96 12.25 12.83
CA ALA A 35 16.61 12.04 12.32
C ALA A 35 16.60 10.80 11.40
N CYS A 36 15.81 9.80 11.76
CA CYS A 36 15.34 8.79 10.83
C CYS A 36 14.32 9.46 9.88
N ALA A 37 14.78 9.94 8.73
CA ALA A 37 13.90 10.36 7.65
C ALA A 37 13.34 9.11 6.96
N GLY A 38 12.05 8.86 7.16
CA GLY A 38 11.32 7.79 6.50
C GLY A 38 9.84 7.89 6.80
N SER A 39 9.12 8.74 6.04
CA SER A 39 7.66 8.65 5.83
C SER A 39 7.07 9.68 4.84
N ASP A 40 7.89 10.45 4.09
CA ASP A 40 7.32 11.46 3.18
C ASP A 40 6.68 10.84 1.91
N GLY A 41 7.11 9.63 1.51
CA GLY A 41 6.57 8.95 0.33
C GLY A 41 5.16 8.39 0.52
N ASP A 42 4.88 7.86 1.70
CA ASP A 42 3.61 7.20 2.02
C ASP A 42 2.45 8.19 2.23
N ALA A 43 2.78 9.39 2.70
CA ALA A 43 1.84 10.50 2.78
C ALA A 43 1.51 11.01 1.38
N ALA A 44 2.53 11.32 0.56
CA ALA A 44 2.34 11.83 -0.80
C ALA A 44 1.57 10.86 -1.71
N ALA A 45 1.77 9.55 -1.52
CA ALA A 45 1.11 8.48 -2.25
C ALA A 45 -0.38 8.30 -1.86
N ARG A 46 -0.74 8.57 -0.59
CA ARG A 46 -2.13 8.74 -0.15
C ARG A 46 -2.74 10.01 -0.71
N ASP A 47 -1.92 11.04 -0.90
CA ASP A 47 -2.34 12.37 -1.36
C ASP A 47 -2.75 12.39 -2.85
N LEU A 48 -2.78 11.24 -3.53
CA LEU A 48 -3.25 11.08 -4.91
C LEU A 48 -4.63 10.43 -5.01
N VAL A 49 -5.20 9.91 -3.92
CA VAL A 49 -6.57 9.39 -3.89
C VAL A 49 -7.53 10.55 -3.67
N PRO A 50 -8.61 10.69 -4.49
CA PRO A 50 -9.63 11.72 -4.26
C PRO A 50 -10.17 11.70 -2.83
N CYS A 51 -10.36 12.88 -2.22
CA CYS A 51 -10.67 12.98 -0.80
C CYS A 51 -11.92 12.21 -0.33
N ASP A 52 -12.97 12.18 -1.15
CA ASP A 52 -14.20 11.44 -0.87
C ASP A 52 -13.96 9.92 -0.89
N VAL A 53 -13.22 9.42 -1.88
CA VAL A 53 -12.79 8.02 -1.98
C VAL A 53 -11.89 7.64 -0.79
N ALA A 54 -10.93 8.49 -0.44
CA ALA A 54 -10.01 8.25 0.67
C ALA A 54 -10.76 8.06 2.00
N GLN A 55 -11.79 8.88 2.26
CA GLN A 55 -12.64 8.75 3.45
C GLN A 55 -13.41 7.42 3.49
N VAL A 56 -13.89 6.93 2.34
CA VAL A 56 -14.55 5.62 2.26
C VAL A 56 -13.55 4.49 2.55
N LEU A 57 -12.36 4.53 1.94
CA LEU A 57 -11.31 3.54 2.18
C LEU A 57 -10.91 3.51 3.65
N GLU A 58 -10.67 4.67 4.27
CA GLU A 58 -10.32 4.80 5.68
C GLU A 58 -11.37 4.17 6.59
N ARG A 59 -12.66 4.43 6.32
CA ARG A 59 -13.75 3.95 7.16
C ARG A 59 -14.00 2.45 7.03
N TYR A 60 -13.94 1.90 5.81
CA TYR A 60 -14.45 0.54 5.55
C TYR A 60 -13.38 -0.48 5.15
N CYS A 61 -12.21 -0.03 4.68
CA CYS A 61 -11.21 -0.92 4.08
C CYS A 61 -9.93 -1.00 4.91
N LEU A 62 -9.42 0.14 5.38
CA LEU A 62 -8.07 0.24 5.94
C LEU A 62 -7.91 -0.38 7.33
N ARG A 63 -9.00 -0.77 8.01
CA ARG A 63 -8.92 -1.54 9.26
C ARG A 63 -8.23 -2.90 9.05
N CYS A 64 -8.47 -3.55 7.92
CA CYS A 64 -7.81 -4.83 7.59
C CYS A 64 -6.71 -4.60 6.54
N HIS A 65 -6.96 -3.74 5.55
CA HIS A 65 -6.03 -3.45 4.46
C HIS A 65 -5.07 -2.29 4.79
N SER A 66 -4.61 -2.21 6.03
CA SER A 66 -3.53 -1.30 6.48
C SER A 66 -2.16 -1.75 5.96
N ASP A 67 -1.13 -0.97 6.28
CA ASP A 67 0.27 -1.39 6.14
C ASP A 67 0.97 -1.34 7.52
N PRO A 68 1.36 -2.49 8.11
CA PRO A 68 1.16 -3.85 7.58
C PRO A 68 -0.33 -4.25 7.57
N PRO A 69 -0.74 -5.21 6.70
CA PRO A 69 -2.10 -5.74 6.73
C PRO A 69 -2.44 -6.43 8.04
N ASP A 70 -3.70 -6.33 8.46
CA ASP A 70 -4.24 -6.98 9.65
C ASP A 70 -5.39 -7.93 9.28
N HIS A 71 -5.83 -8.76 10.24
CA HIS A 71 -6.96 -9.68 10.09
C HIS A 71 -6.87 -10.58 8.84
N PHE A 72 -5.65 -10.98 8.48
CA PHE A 72 -5.33 -11.83 7.32
C PHE A 72 -5.64 -11.21 5.95
N ALA A 73 -5.77 -9.88 5.86
CA ALA A 73 -5.80 -9.21 4.57
C ALA A 73 -4.48 -9.49 3.81
N PRO A 74 -4.53 -9.85 2.52
CA PRO A 74 -3.34 -10.27 1.78
C PRO A 74 -2.45 -9.11 1.30
N PHE A 75 -2.95 -7.87 1.32
CA PHE A 75 -2.24 -6.70 0.82
C PHE A 75 -2.76 -5.39 1.45
N PRO A 76 -1.91 -4.35 1.52
CA PRO A 76 -2.33 -3.01 1.90
C PRO A 76 -3.10 -2.33 0.76
N LEU A 77 -4.01 -1.41 1.12
CA LEU A 77 -4.74 -0.49 0.22
C LEU A 77 -4.44 0.97 0.57
N THR A 78 -3.29 1.21 1.19
CA THR A 78 -2.95 2.47 1.82
C THR A 78 -2.51 3.54 0.86
N THR A 79 -2.13 3.24 -0.38
CA THR A 79 -1.62 4.23 -1.34
C THR A 79 -2.25 4.05 -2.72
N TRP A 80 -2.28 5.14 -3.49
CA TRP A 80 -2.76 5.09 -4.87
C TRP A 80 -1.90 4.14 -5.72
N GLU A 81 -0.57 4.24 -5.62
CA GLU A 81 0.38 3.42 -6.37
C GLU A 81 0.13 1.94 -6.13
N ARG A 82 -0.10 1.54 -4.87
CA ARG A 82 -0.39 0.13 -4.55
C ARG A 82 -1.66 -0.36 -5.22
N MET A 83 -2.67 0.50 -5.36
CA MET A 83 -3.91 0.14 -6.06
C MET A 83 -3.71 -0.06 -7.57
N GLN A 84 -2.69 0.57 -8.15
CA GLN A 84 -2.33 0.40 -9.57
C GLN A 84 -1.49 -0.85 -9.84
N GLU A 85 -0.83 -1.40 -8.83
CA GLU A 85 -0.03 -2.63 -8.95
C GLU A 85 -0.91 -3.87 -9.11
N GLU A 86 -0.31 -4.98 -9.57
CA GLU A 86 -1.00 -6.26 -9.65
C GLU A 86 -1.44 -6.78 -8.27
N THR A 87 -2.61 -7.46 -8.27
CA THR A 87 -3.21 -8.06 -7.08
C THR A 87 -2.29 -9.11 -6.47
N PHE A 88 -1.80 -10.01 -7.33
CA PHE A 88 -0.73 -10.95 -7.04
C PHE A 88 0.28 -10.89 -8.18
N ALA A 89 1.56 -11.09 -7.87
CA ALA A 89 2.61 -11.08 -8.89
C ALA A 89 2.33 -12.09 -10.01
N GLY A 90 2.29 -11.61 -11.25
CA GLY A 90 2.00 -12.40 -12.44
C GLY A 90 0.50 -12.60 -12.72
N SER A 91 -0.39 -11.97 -11.95
CA SER A 91 -1.84 -12.04 -12.21
C SER A 91 -2.25 -11.20 -13.42
N GLY A 92 -1.53 -10.13 -13.73
CA GLY A 92 -1.93 -9.14 -14.74
C GLY A 92 -3.19 -8.35 -14.37
N VAL A 93 -3.73 -8.52 -13.16
CA VAL A 93 -4.95 -7.84 -12.68
C VAL A 93 -4.56 -6.78 -11.67
N PRO A 94 -4.65 -5.48 -12.00
CA PRO A 94 -4.38 -4.42 -11.04
C PRO A 94 -5.38 -4.45 -9.87
N LEU A 95 -4.91 -4.03 -8.70
CA LEU A 95 -5.63 -4.18 -7.44
C LEU A 95 -6.98 -3.46 -7.43
N TRP A 96 -7.07 -2.28 -8.05
CA TRP A 96 -8.33 -1.54 -8.20
C TRP A 96 -9.42 -2.34 -8.95
N GLN A 97 -9.04 -3.20 -9.91
CA GLN A 97 -10.01 -4.09 -10.59
C GLN A 97 -10.51 -5.17 -9.65
N ALA A 98 -9.60 -5.77 -8.87
CA ALA A 98 -9.98 -6.79 -7.88
C ALA A 98 -10.83 -6.20 -6.75
N MET A 99 -10.61 -4.94 -6.37
CA MET A 99 -11.47 -4.21 -5.43
C MET A 99 -12.89 -4.07 -5.97
N ALA A 100 -13.06 -3.64 -7.23
CA ALA A 100 -14.37 -3.51 -7.85
C ALA A 100 -15.12 -4.85 -7.86
N ASP A 101 -14.48 -5.92 -8.36
CA ASP A 101 -15.06 -7.26 -8.38
C ASP A 101 -15.47 -7.75 -6.98
N SER A 102 -14.64 -7.47 -5.97
CA SER A 102 -14.92 -7.87 -4.58
C SER A 102 -16.12 -7.14 -3.98
N ILE A 103 -16.31 -5.87 -4.32
CA ILE A 103 -17.46 -5.08 -3.86
C ILE A 103 -18.72 -5.51 -4.60
N GLU A 104 -18.67 -5.63 -5.93
CA GLU A 104 -19.82 -6.03 -6.76
C GLU A 104 -20.37 -7.41 -6.41
N ARG A 105 -19.49 -8.32 -6.00
CA ARG A 105 -19.85 -9.68 -5.57
C ARG A 105 -20.25 -9.76 -4.09
N GLY A 106 -20.19 -8.64 -3.35
CA GLY A 106 -20.52 -8.58 -1.92
C GLY A 106 -19.54 -9.32 -1.02
N PHE A 107 -18.29 -9.50 -1.47
CA PHE A 107 -17.24 -10.13 -0.68
C PHE A 107 -16.55 -9.15 0.26
N MET A 108 -16.50 -7.87 -0.13
CA MET A 108 -15.94 -6.79 0.67
C MET A 108 -17.00 -5.73 0.97
N PRO A 109 -17.11 -5.25 2.22
CA PRO A 109 -16.43 -5.75 3.43
C PRO A 109 -16.89 -7.17 3.84
N PRO A 110 -16.04 -7.98 4.52
CA PRO A 110 -16.35 -9.37 4.84
C PRO A 110 -17.25 -9.48 6.07
N LEU A 111 -18.56 -9.28 5.89
CA LEU A 111 -19.55 -9.21 6.99
C LEU A 111 -19.65 -10.46 7.86
N ALA A 112 -19.16 -11.60 7.37
CA ALA A 112 -19.12 -12.86 8.12
C ALA A 112 -18.02 -12.89 9.20
N PHE A 113 -17.07 -11.94 9.20
CA PHE A 113 -15.99 -11.90 10.18
C PHE A 113 -16.49 -11.32 11.51
N ALA A 114 -16.43 -12.12 12.56
CA ALA A 114 -16.79 -11.71 13.91
C ALA A 114 -15.64 -10.93 14.57
N LEU A 115 -15.61 -9.61 14.33
CA LEU A 115 -14.68 -8.66 14.97
C LEU A 115 -15.42 -7.80 16.00
N ASP A 116 -14.65 -7.20 16.92
CA ASP A 116 -15.14 -6.18 17.86
C ASP A 116 -14.34 -4.88 17.64
N PRO A 117 -14.97 -3.79 17.15
CA PRO A 117 -16.37 -3.71 16.74
C PRO A 117 -16.68 -4.51 15.45
N PRO A 118 -17.96 -4.90 15.23
CA PRO A 118 -18.36 -5.62 14.03
C PRO A 118 -17.93 -4.96 12.72
N VAL A 119 -17.80 -5.75 11.65
CA VAL A 119 -17.62 -5.21 10.30
C VAL A 119 -18.94 -4.57 9.86
N GLU A 120 -18.88 -3.28 9.51
CA GLU A 120 -20.03 -2.56 8.99
C GLU A 120 -20.21 -2.82 7.48
N PRO A 121 -21.45 -2.91 6.99
CA PRO A 121 -21.71 -2.93 5.55
C PRO A 121 -21.29 -1.61 4.91
N LEU A 122 -20.76 -1.70 3.68
CA LEU A 122 -20.52 -0.52 2.85
C LEU A 122 -21.88 0.07 2.43
N PRO A 123 -22.21 1.32 2.80
CA PRO A 123 -23.46 1.95 2.41
C PRO A 123 -23.58 2.11 0.90
N GLU A 124 -24.80 2.08 0.36
CA GLU A 124 -25.06 2.14 -1.09
C GLU A 124 -24.42 3.36 -1.77
N ALA A 125 -24.54 4.54 -1.17
CA ALA A 125 -23.95 5.76 -1.73
C ALA A 125 -22.41 5.72 -1.75
N ASP A 126 -21.78 5.15 -0.72
CA ASP A 126 -20.33 5.01 -0.65
C ASP A 126 -19.83 3.92 -1.62
N ALA A 127 -20.62 2.86 -1.81
CA ALA A 127 -20.35 1.83 -2.81
C ALA A 127 -20.45 2.40 -4.23
N GLU A 128 -21.47 3.20 -4.55
CA GLU A 128 -21.64 3.85 -5.85
C GLU A 128 -20.47 4.79 -6.16
N LEU A 129 -20.09 5.63 -5.18
CA LEU A 129 -18.93 6.52 -5.30
C LEU A 129 -17.65 5.72 -5.59
N LEU A 130 -17.36 4.71 -4.76
CA LEU A 130 -16.14 3.93 -4.87
C LEU A 130 -16.09 3.12 -6.17
N LEU A 131 -17.19 2.47 -6.56
CA LEU A 131 -17.27 1.72 -7.82
C LEU A 131 -17.15 2.62 -9.04
N THR A 132 -17.74 3.82 -9.01
CA THR A 132 -17.59 4.80 -10.11
C THR A 132 -16.12 5.16 -10.32
N TRP A 133 -15.40 5.44 -9.22
CA TRP A 133 -13.98 5.75 -9.27
C TRP A 133 -13.14 4.55 -9.72
N LEU A 134 -13.40 3.34 -9.20
CA LEU A 134 -12.71 2.12 -9.59
C LEU A 134 -12.93 1.79 -11.08
N HIS A 135 -14.16 1.89 -11.59
CA HIS A 135 -14.48 1.65 -12.99
C HIS A 135 -13.86 2.66 -13.95
N ALA A 136 -13.55 3.87 -13.47
CA ALA A 136 -12.77 4.85 -14.21
C ALA A 136 -11.26 4.54 -14.24
N GLY A 137 -10.81 3.43 -13.64
CA GLY A 137 -9.41 3.04 -13.56
C GLY A 137 -8.67 3.64 -12.38
N ALA A 138 -9.40 3.99 -11.31
CA ALA A 138 -8.87 4.61 -10.10
C ALA A 138 -8.00 5.84 -10.41
N PRO A 139 -8.50 6.86 -11.14
CA PRO A 139 -7.70 8.02 -11.50
C PRO A 139 -7.26 8.80 -10.25
N GLN A 140 -6.09 9.45 -10.32
CA GLN A 140 -5.64 10.36 -9.28
C GLN A 140 -6.59 11.56 -9.17
N GLY A 141 -6.65 12.18 -7.99
CA GLY A 141 -7.37 13.42 -7.78
C GLY A 141 -6.88 14.20 -6.57
N ASP A 142 -7.59 15.26 -6.22
CA ASP A 142 -7.24 16.11 -5.09
C ASP A 142 -7.50 15.37 -3.77
N ALA A 143 -6.45 15.13 -3.01
CA ALA A 143 -6.57 14.54 -1.68
C ALA A 143 -7.14 15.50 -0.65
N CYS A 144 -7.55 14.93 0.48
CA CYS A 144 -8.03 15.72 1.61
C CYS A 144 -6.93 16.67 2.10
N SER A 145 -7.24 17.96 2.23
CA SER A 145 -6.41 18.87 2.99
C SER A 145 -6.42 18.40 4.45
N ARG A 146 -5.32 17.81 4.92
CA ARG A 146 -5.15 17.47 6.34
C ARG A 146 -5.10 18.71 7.22
#